data_AF-A0A6I2VGQ2-F1
#
_entry.id   AF-A0A6I2VGQ2-F1
#
_cell.length_a   1.000
_cell.length_b   1.000
_cell.length_c   1.000
_cell.angle_alpha   90.00
_cell.angle_beta   90.00
_cell.angle_gamma   90.00
#
_symmetry.space_group_name_H-M   'P 1'
#
loop_
_entity.id
_entity.type
_entity.pdbx_description
1 polymer ?
#
loop_
_entity_poly.entity_id
_entity_poly.type
_entity_poly.pdbx_seq_one_letter_code
_entity_poly.pdbx_strand_id
1 'polypeptide(L)'
;RPGNGDVAPLIMFVVGAFAIATSLQELWRGTRARQAMTGEGPFAAFRLLLARNRARYGGFIVHIGVAVLFIGIAASSSFQSVRDVRLGVGEQATVSGYTFTYVKPVAKIETQAGRLERITLGSQVRVTKDGKFVANLYPNRGYYPAVGSMLGAVSTYFAGESTSEIGLKAGVTKDLWIAETPDISSLMPVVRRGDAVFEKAAGQGLKPEARSIFLAAALNGLTTRYRNNPPAAQFRIIISPMVFWIWLGSIIVFIGGVIAAWPSVGAVRDRVRARQAARVAKDLGRA
;
A
#
# COMPACT_ATOMS: atom_id res chain seq x y z
N ARG A 1 11.55 17.93 24.26
CA ARG A 1 11.83 19.09 23.37
C ARG A 1 10.89 18.95 22.19
N PRO A 2 9.94 19.87 21.93
CA PRO A 2 9.16 19.83 20.69
C PRO A 2 10.16 20.06 19.57
N GLY A 3 10.44 19.02 18.80
CA GLY A 3 11.39 19.10 17.69
C GLY A 3 10.75 19.86 16.53
N ASN A 4 11.58 20.48 15.70
CA ASN A 4 11.17 21.20 14.48
C ASN A 4 10.35 20.35 13.46
N GLY A 5 10.02 19.08 13.78
CA GLY A 5 9.22 18.18 12.96
C GLY A 5 7.70 18.45 12.97
N ASP A 6 7.17 19.21 13.95
CA ASP A 6 5.73 19.45 14.07
C ASP A 6 5.22 20.64 13.23
N VAL A 7 6.14 21.50 12.76
CA VAL A 7 5.77 22.73 12.04
C VAL A 7 5.32 22.42 10.60
N ALA A 8 5.96 21.47 9.93
CA ALA A 8 5.65 21.16 8.53
C ALA A 8 4.23 20.58 8.34
N PRO A 9 3.75 19.60 9.14
CA PRO A 9 2.37 19.15 9.06
C PRO A 9 1.37 20.28 9.34
N LEU A 10 1.67 21.16 10.31
CA LEU A 10 0.80 22.28 10.67
C LEU A 10 0.66 23.29 9.52
N ILE A 11 1.76 23.64 8.86
CA ILE A 11 1.72 24.49 7.65
C ILE A 11 0.86 23.84 6.56
N MET A 12 1.05 22.53 6.32
CA MET A 12 0.26 21.79 5.33
C MET A 12 -1.24 21.80 5.66
N PHE A 13 -1.61 21.67 6.93
CA PHE A 13 -3.00 21.77 7.36
C PHE A 13 -3.58 23.16 7.13
N VAL A 14 -2.84 24.22 7.49
CA VAL A 14 -3.32 25.61 7.33
C VAL A 14 -3.47 25.97 5.85
N VAL A 15 -2.46 25.71 5.04
CA VAL A 15 -2.50 26.01 3.60
C VAL A 15 -3.55 25.16 2.89
N GLY A 16 -3.65 23.87 3.22
CA GLY A 16 -4.67 22.98 2.67
C GLY A 16 -6.09 23.43 3.04
N ALA A 17 -6.33 23.78 4.31
CA ALA A 17 -7.62 24.29 4.75
C ALA A 17 -8.00 25.61 4.06
N PHE A 18 -7.04 26.52 3.89
CA PHE A 18 -7.23 27.76 3.15
C PHE A 18 -7.58 27.51 1.67
N ALA A 19 -6.86 26.61 0.99
CA ALA A 19 -7.13 26.24 -0.40
C ALA A 19 -8.52 25.60 -0.58
N ILE A 20 -8.93 24.75 0.36
CA ILE A 20 -10.28 24.17 0.38
C ILE A 20 -11.33 25.26 0.60
N ALA A 21 -11.14 26.14 1.60
CA ALA A 21 -12.10 27.18 1.95
C ALA A 21 -12.33 28.16 0.79
N THR A 22 -11.26 28.64 0.14
CA THR A 22 -11.33 29.53 -1.03
C THR A 22 -12.02 28.87 -2.22
N SER A 23 -11.70 27.60 -2.50
CA SER A 23 -12.35 26.85 -3.58
C SER A 23 -13.84 26.64 -3.30
N LEU A 24 -14.20 26.21 -2.09
CA LEU A 24 -15.60 26.04 -1.67
C LEU A 24 -16.37 27.36 -1.71
N GLN A 25 -15.76 28.46 -1.27
CA GLN A 25 -16.34 29.80 -1.32
C GLN A 25 -16.68 30.19 -2.77
N GLU A 26 -15.79 29.93 -3.72
CA GLU A 26 -16.05 30.21 -5.15
C GLU A 26 -17.17 29.33 -5.74
N LEU A 27 -17.22 28.03 -5.41
CA LEU A 27 -18.34 27.17 -5.82
C LEU A 27 -19.66 27.64 -5.20
N TRP A 28 -19.65 28.01 -3.93
CA TRP A 28 -20.82 28.46 -3.20
C TRP A 28 -21.36 29.78 -3.76
N ARG A 29 -20.49 30.78 -3.95
CA ARG A 29 -20.85 32.06 -4.55
C ARG A 29 -21.43 31.89 -5.96
N GLY A 30 -20.80 31.05 -6.78
CA GLY A 30 -21.29 30.74 -8.13
C GLY A 30 -22.66 30.05 -8.14
N THR A 31 -22.88 29.13 -7.21
CA THR A 31 -24.16 28.41 -7.07
C THR A 31 -25.28 29.35 -6.60
N ARG A 32 -25.02 30.15 -5.56
CA ARG A 32 -26.01 31.11 -5.03
C ARG A 32 -26.35 32.22 -6.02
N ALA A 33 -25.36 32.78 -6.72
CA ALA A 33 -25.60 33.79 -7.75
C ALA A 33 -26.51 33.22 -8.84
N ARG A 34 -26.29 31.97 -9.25
CA ARG A 34 -27.14 31.31 -10.24
C ARG A 34 -28.55 31.04 -9.73
N GLN A 35 -28.69 30.54 -8.51
CA GLN A 35 -29.99 30.32 -7.87
C GLN A 35 -30.81 31.61 -7.82
N ALA A 36 -30.18 32.74 -7.50
CA ALA A 36 -30.83 34.04 -7.49
C ALA A 36 -31.27 34.50 -8.91
N MET A 37 -30.58 34.07 -9.96
CA MET A 37 -30.91 34.43 -11.35
C MET A 37 -31.92 33.49 -12.03
N THR A 38 -31.94 32.20 -11.69
CA THR A 38 -32.77 31.19 -12.39
C THR A 38 -33.96 30.69 -11.58
N GLY A 39 -34.00 30.93 -10.27
CA GLY A 39 -35.05 30.42 -9.37
C GLY A 39 -35.02 28.89 -9.17
N GLU A 40 -34.03 28.18 -9.71
CA GLU A 40 -33.88 26.73 -9.58
C GLU A 40 -33.49 26.31 -8.15
N GLY A 41 -33.79 25.06 -7.78
CA GLY A 41 -33.30 24.48 -6.53
C GLY A 41 -31.76 24.42 -6.46
N PRO A 42 -31.16 24.42 -5.26
CA PRO A 42 -29.71 24.57 -5.06
C PRO A 42 -28.89 23.46 -5.76
N PHE A 43 -29.40 22.23 -5.77
CA PHE A 43 -28.75 21.11 -6.45
C PHE A 43 -28.76 21.24 -7.98
N ALA A 44 -29.87 21.71 -8.55
CA ALA A 44 -29.98 21.94 -9.99
C ALA A 44 -29.06 23.09 -10.44
N ALA A 45 -29.06 24.19 -9.69
CA ALA A 45 -28.18 25.33 -9.93
C ALA A 45 -26.69 24.93 -9.90
N PHE A 46 -26.28 24.11 -8.91
CA PHE A 46 -24.92 23.58 -8.80
C PHE A 46 -24.53 22.71 -10.00
N ARG A 47 -25.38 21.73 -10.35
CA ARG A 47 -25.08 20.78 -11.43
C ARG A 47 -24.97 21.49 -12.78
N LEU A 48 -25.82 22.49 -13.01
CA LEU A 48 -25.84 23.28 -14.23
C LEU A 48 -24.69 24.31 -14.28
N LEU A 49 -24.25 24.83 -13.14
CA LEU A 49 -23.03 25.63 -13.02
C LEU A 49 -21.81 24.81 -13.47
N LEU A 50 -21.68 23.59 -12.94
CA LEU A 50 -20.63 22.64 -13.29
C LEU A 50 -20.67 22.30 -14.79
N ALA A 51 -21.85 22.02 -15.33
CA ALA A 51 -22.02 21.63 -16.72
C ALA A 51 -21.72 22.76 -17.71
N ARG A 52 -21.95 24.03 -17.35
CA ARG A 52 -21.77 25.19 -18.24
C ARG A 52 -20.32 25.66 -18.30
N ASN A 53 -19.58 25.59 -17.19
CA ASN A 53 -18.18 26.01 -17.12
C ASN A 53 -17.29 24.91 -16.50
N ARG A 54 -17.27 23.76 -17.20
CA ARG A 54 -16.63 22.51 -16.77
C ARG A 54 -15.16 22.67 -16.44
N ALA A 55 -14.40 23.39 -17.27
CA ALA A 55 -12.98 23.64 -17.03
C ALA A 55 -12.72 24.40 -15.72
N ARG A 56 -13.44 25.50 -15.47
CA ARG A 56 -13.27 26.30 -14.24
C ARG A 56 -13.68 25.53 -12.99
N TYR A 57 -14.91 25.00 -12.96
CA TYR A 57 -15.43 24.37 -11.75
C TYR A 57 -14.88 22.95 -11.54
N GLY A 58 -14.58 22.21 -12.60
CA GLY A 58 -13.79 20.98 -12.52
C GLY A 58 -12.39 21.24 -11.97
N GLY A 59 -11.75 22.33 -12.40
CA GLY A 59 -10.47 22.79 -11.84
C GLY A 59 -10.53 23.05 -10.33
N PHE A 60 -11.58 23.69 -9.82
CA PHE A 60 -11.75 23.87 -8.37
C PHE A 60 -11.95 22.55 -7.62
N ILE A 61 -12.68 21.58 -8.19
CA ILE A 61 -12.81 20.23 -7.62
C ILE A 61 -11.43 19.57 -7.54
N VAL A 62 -10.59 19.70 -8.57
CA VAL A 62 -9.21 19.21 -8.54
C VAL A 62 -8.41 19.86 -7.40
N HIS A 63 -8.46 21.19 -7.23
CA HIS A 63 -7.73 21.87 -6.15
C HIS A 63 -8.18 21.40 -4.76
N ILE A 64 -9.49 21.20 -4.55
CA ILE A 64 -10.02 20.62 -3.31
C ILE A 64 -9.45 19.21 -3.11
N GLY A 65 -9.47 18.37 -4.15
CA GLY A 65 -8.94 17.01 -4.08
C GLY A 65 -7.44 16.97 -3.75
N VAL A 66 -6.64 17.83 -4.39
CA VAL A 66 -5.20 17.97 -4.13
C VAL A 66 -4.94 18.44 -2.70
N ALA A 67 -5.69 19.42 -2.21
CA ALA A 67 -5.56 19.89 -0.84
C ALA A 67 -5.92 18.81 0.19
N VAL A 68 -7.02 18.07 -0.03
CA VAL A 68 -7.41 16.91 0.80
C VAL A 68 -6.33 15.82 0.79
N LEU A 69 -5.76 15.53 -0.38
CA LEU A 69 -4.68 14.56 -0.55
C LEU A 69 -3.44 14.97 0.27
N PHE A 70 -3.00 16.23 0.16
CA PHE A 70 -1.86 16.74 0.91
C PHE A 70 -2.08 16.73 2.42
N ILE A 71 -3.28 17.11 2.88
CA ILE A 71 -3.70 16.99 4.27
C ILE A 71 -3.64 15.53 4.72
N GLY A 72 -4.14 14.59 3.90
CA GLY A 72 -4.11 13.17 4.17
C GLY A 72 -2.69 12.62 4.31
N ILE A 73 -1.77 13.01 3.43
CA ILE A 73 -0.36 12.61 3.49
C ILE A 73 0.30 13.17 4.76
N ALA A 74 0.12 14.46 5.04
CA ALA A 74 0.71 15.12 6.21
C ALA A 74 0.18 14.52 7.53
N ALA A 75 -1.13 14.26 7.61
CA ALA A 75 -1.73 13.61 8.77
C ALA A 75 -1.27 12.16 8.91
N SER A 76 -1.24 11.41 7.82
CA SER A 76 -0.86 10.00 7.84
C SER A 76 0.58 9.80 8.29
N SER A 77 1.50 10.71 7.96
CA SER A 77 2.90 10.63 8.39
C SER A 77 3.09 11.13 9.82
N SER A 78 2.44 12.23 10.20
CA SER A 78 2.59 12.85 11.52
C SER A 78 1.98 12.01 12.65
N PHE A 79 0.85 11.34 12.40
CA PHE A 79 0.15 10.54 13.39
C PHE A 79 0.44 9.03 13.29
N GLN A 80 1.41 8.64 12.46
CA GLN A 80 1.82 7.24 12.33
C GLN A 80 2.49 6.76 13.61
N SER A 81 2.13 5.56 14.07
CA SER A 81 2.83 4.89 15.15
C SER A 81 3.63 3.71 14.59
N VAL A 82 4.93 3.68 14.86
CA VAL A 82 5.83 2.58 14.48
C VAL A 82 6.44 2.00 15.75
N ARG A 83 6.32 0.68 15.91
CA ARG A 83 6.93 -0.03 17.04
C ARG A 83 7.49 -1.36 16.60
N ASP A 84 8.76 -1.58 16.94
CA ASP A 84 9.41 -2.87 16.81
C ASP A 84 9.27 -3.63 18.14
N VAL A 85 8.75 -4.85 18.07
CA VAL A 85 8.54 -5.73 19.23
C VAL A 85 9.09 -7.12 18.92
N ARG A 86 9.71 -7.78 19.90
CA ARG A 86 10.10 -9.18 19.79
C ARG A 86 9.10 -10.00 20.58
N LEU A 87 8.46 -10.97 19.93
CA LEU A 87 7.44 -11.82 20.56
C LEU A 87 7.76 -13.30 20.31
N GLY A 88 7.63 -14.10 21.36
CA GLY A 88 7.51 -15.56 21.30
C GLY A 88 6.06 -16.00 21.04
N VAL A 89 5.87 -17.27 20.71
CA VAL A 89 4.53 -17.83 20.52
C VAL A 89 3.74 -17.78 21.82
N GLY A 90 2.51 -17.27 21.75
CA GLY A 90 1.64 -17.02 22.89
C GLY A 90 1.82 -15.63 23.52
N GLU A 91 2.94 -14.94 23.24
CA GLU A 91 3.17 -13.59 23.75
C GLU A 91 2.39 -12.54 22.96
N GLN A 92 2.19 -11.39 23.60
CA GLN A 92 1.45 -10.28 23.03
C GLN A 92 2.09 -8.93 23.34
N ALA A 93 1.90 -7.98 22.42
CA ALA A 93 2.27 -6.58 22.61
C ALA A 93 1.08 -5.66 22.31
N THR A 94 0.99 -4.55 23.05
CA THR A 94 -0.03 -3.52 22.81
C THR A 94 0.61 -2.30 22.15
N VAL A 95 0.04 -1.87 21.01
CA VAL A 95 0.48 -0.68 20.26
C VAL A 95 -0.74 0.15 19.87
N SER A 96 -0.77 1.41 20.31
CA SER A 96 -1.89 2.37 20.05
C SER A 96 -3.30 1.81 20.30
N GLY A 97 -3.47 1.02 21.37
CA GLY A 97 -4.74 0.40 21.77
C GLY A 97 -5.08 -0.92 21.06
N TYR A 98 -4.23 -1.41 20.15
CA TYR A 98 -4.37 -2.72 19.54
C TYR A 98 -3.44 -3.73 20.22
N THR A 99 -3.96 -4.91 20.52
CA THR A 99 -3.17 -6.04 21.04
C THR A 99 -2.86 -6.99 19.91
N PHE A 100 -1.57 -7.25 19.70
CA PHE A 100 -1.04 -8.18 18.72
C PHE A 100 -0.52 -9.40 19.45
N THR A 101 -1.09 -10.57 19.17
CA THR A 101 -0.72 -11.85 19.79
C THR A 101 -0.09 -12.75 18.74
N TYR A 102 1.13 -13.23 18.98
CA TYR A 102 1.77 -14.22 18.11
C TYR A 102 1.16 -15.60 18.39
N VAL A 103 0.26 -16.05 17.51
CA VAL A 103 -0.53 -17.27 17.76
C VAL A 103 0.24 -18.54 17.45
N LYS A 104 0.88 -18.61 16.27
CA LYS A 104 1.62 -19.80 15.83
C LYS A 104 2.53 -19.48 14.65
N PRO A 105 3.65 -20.21 14.49
CA PRO A 105 4.52 -20.07 13.33
C PRO A 105 3.84 -20.51 12.04
N VAL A 106 4.28 -19.94 10.94
CA VAL A 106 4.02 -20.40 9.58
C VAL A 106 5.37 -20.74 8.97
N ALA A 107 5.49 -21.95 8.43
CA ALA A 107 6.60 -22.31 7.56
C ALA A 107 6.04 -23.07 6.37
N LYS A 108 6.45 -22.79 5.15
CA LYS A 108 5.98 -23.48 3.94
C LYS A 108 7.13 -23.61 2.95
N ILE A 109 7.01 -24.59 2.07
CA ILE A 109 7.91 -24.77 0.94
C ILE A 109 7.07 -24.60 -0.31
N GLU A 110 7.50 -23.71 -1.19
CA GLU A 110 6.86 -23.43 -2.47
C GLU A 110 7.65 -24.12 -3.57
N THR A 111 6.93 -24.86 -4.42
CA THR A 111 7.48 -25.66 -5.51
C THR A 111 6.77 -25.27 -6.79
N GLN A 112 7.51 -24.94 -7.84
CA GLN A 112 6.98 -24.60 -9.15
C GLN A 112 7.57 -25.57 -10.20
N ALA A 113 6.71 -26.15 -11.04
CA ALA A 113 7.10 -27.13 -12.06
C ALA A 113 7.98 -28.29 -11.51
N GLY A 114 7.69 -28.75 -10.28
CA GLY A 114 8.44 -29.82 -9.62
C GLY A 114 9.80 -29.42 -9.05
N ARG A 115 10.17 -28.13 -9.11
CA ARG A 115 11.40 -27.59 -8.52
C ARG A 115 11.10 -26.72 -7.30
N LEU A 116 11.90 -26.89 -6.27
CA LEU A 116 11.87 -26.04 -5.08
C LEU A 116 12.24 -24.61 -5.48
N GLU A 117 11.36 -23.66 -5.18
CA GLU A 117 11.52 -22.26 -5.55
C GLU A 117 11.92 -21.43 -4.32
N ARG A 118 11.19 -21.61 -3.21
CA ARG A 118 11.31 -20.76 -2.03
C ARG A 118 10.89 -21.45 -0.75
N ILE A 119 11.49 -21.03 0.36
CA ILE A 119 11.05 -21.35 1.72
C ILE A 119 10.39 -20.11 2.31
N THR A 120 9.16 -20.22 2.79
CA THR A 120 8.44 -19.12 3.42
C THR A 120 8.39 -19.36 4.92
N LEU A 121 8.93 -18.43 5.73
CA LEU A 121 8.87 -18.45 7.19
C LEU A 121 8.13 -17.22 7.69
N GLY A 122 7.26 -17.37 8.67
CA GLY A 122 6.50 -16.26 9.22
C GLY A 122 5.64 -16.69 10.39
N SER A 123 4.56 -15.95 10.60
CA SER A 123 3.71 -16.07 11.78
C SER A 123 2.25 -15.80 11.48
N GLN A 124 1.36 -16.42 12.24
CA GLN A 124 -0.02 -15.95 12.38
C GLN A 124 -0.10 -15.02 13.60
N VAL A 125 -0.48 -13.77 13.36
CA VAL A 125 -0.65 -12.75 14.40
C VAL A 125 -2.12 -12.38 14.50
N ARG A 126 -2.71 -12.60 15.68
CA ARG A 126 -4.09 -12.17 15.96
C ARG A 126 -4.06 -10.74 16.46
N VAL A 127 -4.94 -9.91 15.91
CA VAL A 127 -5.11 -8.52 16.32
C VAL A 127 -6.47 -8.34 16.97
N THR A 128 -6.47 -7.77 18.18
CA THR A 128 -7.67 -7.37 18.90
C THR A 128 -7.59 -5.91 19.32
N LYS A 129 -8.75 -5.29 19.56
CA LYS A 129 -8.87 -3.93 20.11
C LYS A 129 -9.99 -3.94 21.14
N ASP A 130 -9.70 -3.47 22.34
CA ASP A 130 -10.66 -3.45 23.46
C ASP A 130 -11.32 -4.84 23.67
N GLY A 131 -10.51 -5.90 23.56
CA GLY A 131 -10.95 -7.30 23.65
C GLY A 131 -11.70 -7.85 22.43
N LYS A 132 -12.07 -7.01 21.45
CA LYS A 132 -12.78 -7.43 20.25
C LYS A 132 -11.82 -7.83 19.13
N PHE A 133 -12.16 -8.89 18.41
CA PHE A 133 -11.39 -9.35 17.26
C PHE A 133 -11.40 -8.31 16.12
N VAL A 134 -10.22 -8.02 15.57
CA VAL A 134 -10.06 -7.11 14.42
C VAL A 134 -9.67 -7.88 13.16
N ALA A 135 -8.60 -8.67 13.22
CA ALA A 135 -8.09 -9.44 12.10
C ALA A 135 -7.08 -10.52 12.54
N ASN A 136 -6.85 -11.52 11.67
CA ASN A 136 -5.66 -12.35 11.71
C ASN A 136 -4.74 -11.89 10.56
N LEU A 137 -3.51 -11.52 10.89
CA LEU A 137 -2.47 -11.10 9.97
C LEU A 137 -1.44 -12.21 9.82
N TYR A 138 -0.85 -12.32 8.63
CA TYR A 138 0.09 -13.38 8.28
C TYR A 138 1.39 -12.80 7.71
N PRO A 139 2.13 -11.98 8.47
CA PRO A 139 3.43 -11.52 8.02
C PRO A 139 4.34 -12.73 7.77
N ASN A 140 5.11 -12.67 6.70
CA ASN A 140 6.03 -13.74 6.36
C ASN A 140 7.24 -13.20 5.58
N ARG A 141 8.26 -14.04 5.46
CA ARG A 141 9.46 -13.80 4.68
C ARG A 141 9.76 -15.01 3.83
N GLY A 142 9.85 -14.80 2.54
CA GLY A 142 10.31 -15.79 1.56
C GLY A 142 11.82 -15.78 1.44
N TYR A 143 12.43 -16.96 1.30
CA TYR A 143 13.86 -17.21 1.18
C TYR A 143 14.15 -17.97 -0.11
N TYR A 144 14.84 -17.32 -1.05
CA TYR A 144 15.18 -17.87 -2.36
C TYR A 144 16.64 -18.35 -2.38
N PRO A 145 16.96 -19.39 -3.15
CA PRO A 145 18.34 -19.83 -3.32
C PRO A 145 19.18 -18.76 -4.03
N ALA A 146 20.38 -18.51 -3.55
CA ALA A 146 21.34 -17.63 -4.21
C ALA A 146 21.81 -18.25 -5.54
N VAL A 147 21.59 -17.53 -6.65
CA VAL A 147 22.03 -17.94 -7.98
C VAL A 147 23.56 -17.86 -8.08
N GLY A 148 24.21 -18.91 -8.59
CA GLY A 148 25.67 -18.95 -8.77
C GLY A 148 26.49 -19.03 -7.48
N SER A 149 25.85 -19.32 -6.35
CA SER A 149 26.54 -19.40 -5.06
C SER A 149 27.36 -20.68 -4.91
N MET A 150 28.56 -20.57 -4.32
CA MET A 150 29.37 -21.72 -3.87
C MET A 150 28.88 -22.30 -2.53
N LEU A 151 27.79 -21.77 -1.97
CA LEU A 151 27.19 -22.26 -0.75
C LEU A 151 26.56 -23.65 -0.93
N GLY A 152 26.39 -24.35 0.19
CA GLY A 152 25.80 -25.68 0.20
C GLY A 152 24.34 -25.71 -0.24
N ALA A 153 23.85 -26.92 -0.52
CA ALA A 153 22.52 -27.14 -1.10
C ALA A 153 21.36 -26.57 -0.26
N VAL A 154 21.56 -26.43 1.06
CA VAL A 154 20.57 -25.91 2.00
C VAL A 154 20.87 -24.46 2.37
N SER A 155 22.12 -24.10 2.64
CA SER A 155 22.49 -22.73 3.04
C SER A 155 22.23 -21.69 1.95
N THR A 156 22.28 -22.08 0.67
CA THR A 156 21.99 -21.18 -0.44
C THR A 156 20.64 -20.45 -0.31
N TYR A 157 19.62 -21.09 0.27
CA TYR A 157 18.30 -20.48 0.48
C TYR A 157 18.31 -19.36 1.52
N PHE A 158 19.14 -19.46 2.55
CA PHE A 158 19.19 -18.47 3.64
C PHE A 158 20.16 -17.32 3.36
N ALA A 159 20.97 -17.44 2.31
CA ALA A 159 21.93 -16.43 1.88
C ALA A 159 21.52 -15.72 0.57
N GLY A 160 20.48 -16.18 -0.10
CA GLY A 160 19.92 -15.52 -1.28
C GLY A 160 19.04 -14.33 -0.94
N GLU A 161 18.24 -13.90 -1.91
CA GLU A 161 17.28 -12.83 -1.71
C GLU A 161 16.17 -13.26 -0.77
N SER A 162 15.68 -12.29 0.01
CA SER A 162 14.53 -12.52 0.86
C SER A 162 13.50 -11.42 0.69
N THR A 163 12.26 -11.83 0.42
CA THR A 163 11.13 -10.92 0.25
C THR A 163 10.29 -10.94 1.51
N SER A 164 9.95 -9.76 2.04
CA SER A 164 9.06 -9.66 3.20
C SER A 164 7.64 -9.36 2.72
N GLU A 165 6.72 -10.24 3.04
CA GLU A 165 5.29 -10.01 2.84
C GLU A 165 4.69 -9.48 4.15
N ILE A 166 3.95 -8.39 4.03
CA ILE A 166 3.34 -7.71 5.16
C ILE A 166 1.94 -8.26 5.45
N GLY A 167 1.59 -8.34 6.72
CA GLY A 167 0.19 -8.42 7.12
C GLY A 167 -0.44 -7.04 7.08
N LEU A 168 -1.52 -6.87 6.30
CA LEU A 168 -2.24 -5.61 6.17
C LEU A 168 -3.72 -5.79 6.49
N LYS A 169 -4.25 -4.90 7.33
CA LYS A 169 -5.69 -4.66 7.47
C LYS A 169 -5.97 -3.19 7.19
N ALA A 170 -6.48 -2.92 5.99
CA ALA A 170 -6.98 -1.59 5.63
C ALA A 170 -8.30 -1.28 6.35
N GLY A 171 -8.48 -0.01 6.72
CA GLY A 171 -9.68 0.48 7.39
C GLY A 171 -9.99 1.94 7.04
N VAL A 172 -11.21 2.37 7.34
CA VAL A 172 -11.64 3.75 7.07
C VAL A 172 -10.92 4.74 7.99
N THR A 173 -10.69 4.35 9.24
CA THR A 173 -10.06 5.24 10.24
C THR A 173 -8.55 5.05 10.34
N LYS A 174 -8.09 3.79 10.30
CA LYS A 174 -6.69 3.41 10.51
C LYS A 174 -6.39 2.14 9.74
N ASP A 175 -5.18 2.11 9.19
CA ASP A 175 -4.61 0.90 8.60
C ASP A 175 -3.62 0.28 9.56
N LEU A 176 -3.66 -1.05 9.65
CA LEU A 176 -2.73 -1.83 10.46
C LEU A 176 -1.81 -2.61 9.55
N TRP A 177 -0.53 -2.37 9.73
CA TRP A 177 0.55 -2.98 8.97
C TRP A 177 1.44 -3.72 9.96
N ILE A 178 1.82 -4.95 9.62
CA ILE A 178 2.80 -5.71 10.38
C ILE A 178 3.77 -6.37 9.42
N ALA A 179 5.06 -6.23 9.70
CA ALA A 179 6.13 -6.97 9.03
C ALA A 179 6.84 -7.83 10.06
N GLU A 180 7.39 -8.96 9.63
CA GLU A 180 8.11 -9.88 10.50
C GLU A 180 9.53 -10.09 9.97
N THR A 181 10.48 -10.17 10.88
CA THR A 181 11.81 -10.75 10.64
C THR A 181 11.92 -12.03 11.47
N PRO A 182 11.78 -13.21 10.81
CA PRO A 182 11.96 -14.50 11.47
C PRO A 182 13.37 -14.64 12.03
N ASP A 183 13.49 -15.20 13.21
CA ASP A 183 14.78 -15.55 13.79
C ASP A 183 15.23 -16.93 13.29
N ILE A 184 16.16 -16.95 12.35
CA ILE A 184 16.66 -18.19 11.75
C ILE A 184 17.91 -18.74 12.45
N SER A 185 18.38 -18.10 13.53
CA SER A 185 19.63 -18.49 14.21
C SER A 185 19.60 -19.95 14.68
N SER A 186 18.46 -20.41 15.17
CA SER A 186 18.22 -21.79 15.61
C SER A 186 18.25 -22.83 14.47
N LEU A 187 18.03 -22.40 13.23
CA LEU A 187 18.07 -23.26 12.04
C LEU A 187 19.49 -23.42 11.50
N MET A 188 20.36 -22.41 11.67
CA MET A 188 21.69 -22.39 11.05
C MET A 188 22.57 -23.61 11.38
N PRO A 189 22.61 -24.14 12.61
CA PRO A 189 23.36 -25.37 12.90
C PRO A 189 22.81 -26.61 12.17
N VAL A 190 21.51 -26.66 11.93
CA VAL A 190 20.86 -27.75 11.18
C VAL A 190 21.13 -27.60 9.70
N VAL A 191 21.04 -26.37 9.18
CA VAL A 191 21.37 -26.03 7.79
C VAL A 191 22.80 -26.45 7.45
N ARG A 192 23.79 -26.08 8.29
CA ARG A 192 25.20 -26.46 8.08
C ARG A 192 25.43 -27.96 8.11
N ARG A 193 24.76 -28.69 9.00
CA ARG A 193 24.80 -30.17 9.01
C ARG A 193 24.19 -30.75 7.74
N GLY A 194 23.09 -30.17 7.26
CA GLY A 194 22.49 -30.54 5.98
C GLY A 194 23.49 -30.40 4.84
N ASP A 195 24.16 -29.26 4.73
CA ASP A 195 25.17 -29.02 3.68
C ASP A 195 26.29 -30.06 3.71
N ALA A 196 26.83 -30.39 4.88
CA ALA A 196 27.88 -31.39 5.02
C ALA A 196 27.42 -32.80 4.58
N VAL A 197 26.15 -33.15 4.83
CA VAL A 197 25.56 -34.42 4.36
C VAL A 197 25.45 -34.41 2.83
N PHE A 198 25.01 -33.31 2.22
CA PHE A 198 24.94 -33.19 0.76
C PHE A 198 26.31 -33.25 0.09
N GLU A 199 27.32 -32.62 0.68
CA GLU A 199 28.70 -32.66 0.19
C GLU A 199 29.26 -34.08 0.22
N LYS A 200 29.09 -34.79 1.35
CA LYS A 200 29.50 -36.18 1.47
C LYS A 200 28.77 -37.09 0.48
N ALA A 201 27.46 -36.93 0.33
CA ALA A 201 26.66 -37.73 -0.60
C ALA A 201 27.04 -37.44 -2.07
N ALA A 202 27.34 -36.18 -2.42
CA ALA A 202 27.83 -35.82 -3.74
C ALA A 202 29.17 -36.52 -4.06
N GLY A 203 30.09 -36.58 -3.09
CA GLY A 203 31.35 -37.33 -3.20
C GLY A 203 31.16 -38.85 -3.38
N GLN A 204 29.98 -39.38 -3.06
CA GLN A 204 29.61 -40.80 -3.23
C GLN A 204 28.83 -41.07 -4.54
N GLY A 205 28.74 -40.10 -5.45
CA GLY A 205 28.09 -40.29 -6.75
C GLY A 205 26.57 -40.10 -6.76
N LEU A 206 26.04 -39.24 -5.88
CA LEU A 206 24.61 -38.94 -5.82
C LEU A 206 24.07 -38.41 -7.16
N LYS A 207 23.09 -39.10 -7.75
CA LYS A 207 22.42 -38.69 -8.99
C LYS A 207 21.65 -37.36 -8.81
N PRO A 208 21.54 -36.53 -9.87
CA PRO A 208 20.81 -35.26 -9.81
C PRO A 208 19.34 -35.39 -9.37
N GLU A 209 18.61 -36.43 -9.79
CA GLU A 209 17.21 -36.61 -9.36
C GLU A 209 17.11 -36.98 -7.87
N ALA A 210 18.04 -37.81 -7.38
CA ALA A 210 18.08 -38.16 -5.96
C ALA A 210 18.39 -36.91 -5.10
N ARG A 211 19.28 -36.03 -5.59
CA ARG A 211 19.64 -34.78 -4.90
C ARG A 211 18.44 -33.86 -4.66
N SER A 212 17.53 -33.71 -5.63
CA SER A 212 16.34 -32.86 -5.45
C SER A 212 15.36 -33.43 -4.44
N ILE A 213 15.17 -34.76 -4.41
CA ILE A 213 14.33 -35.45 -3.43
C ILE A 213 14.89 -35.29 -2.02
N PHE A 214 16.20 -35.55 -1.84
CA PHE A 214 16.86 -35.35 -0.55
C PHE A 214 16.77 -33.89 -0.09
N LEU A 215 16.93 -32.93 -1.01
CA LEU A 215 16.81 -31.51 -0.69
C LEU A 215 15.39 -31.18 -0.22
N ALA A 216 14.36 -31.66 -0.93
CA ALA A 216 12.97 -31.48 -0.51
C ALA A 216 12.72 -32.06 0.89
N ALA A 217 13.23 -33.26 1.18
CA ALA A 217 13.12 -33.88 2.50
C ALA A 217 13.85 -33.06 3.59
N ALA A 218 15.06 -32.57 3.30
CA ALA A 218 15.83 -31.74 4.23
C ALA A 218 15.12 -30.42 4.55
N LEU A 219 14.63 -29.72 3.53
CA LEU A 219 13.85 -28.49 3.70
C LEU A 219 12.54 -28.75 4.45
N ASN A 220 11.87 -29.87 4.18
CA ASN A 220 10.65 -30.26 4.90
C ASN A 220 10.94 -30.51 6.39
N GLY A 221 12.07 -31.15 6.69
CA GLY A 221 12.56 -31.30 8.07
C GLY A 221 12.83 -29.97 8.76
N LEU A 222 13.44 -29.00 8.05
CA LEU A 222 13.69 -27.65 8.58
C LEU A 222 12.39 -26.90 8.87
N THR A 223 11.44 -26.89 7.93
CA THR A 223 10.15 -26.22 8.12
C THR A 223 9.32 -26.88 9.22
N THR A 224 9.38 -28.22 9.34
CA THR A 224 8.75 -28.96 10.46
C THR A 224 9.39 -28.57 11.79
N ARG A 225 10.72 -28.48 11.86
CA ARG A 225 11.42 -28.04 13.07
C ARG A 225 11.05 -26.63 13.47
N TYR A 226 10.96 -25.70 12.51
CA TYR A 226 10.54 -24.32 12.77
C TYR A 226 9.10 -24.25 13.31
N ARG A 227 8.19 -25.08 12.79
CA ARG A 227 6.81 -25.16 13.29
C ARG A 227 6.72 -25.72 14.71
N ASN A 228 7.55 -26.71 15.04
CA ASN A 228 7.50 -27.40 16.33
C ASN A 228 8.26 -26.67 17.44
N ASN A 229 9.34 -25.97 17.09
CA ASN A 229 10.13 -25.16 18.03
C ASN A 229 10.30 -23.74 17.46
N PRO A 230 9.22 -22.94 17.43
CA PRO A 230 9.25 -21.62 16.86
C PRO A 230 10.11 -20.68 17.71
N PRO A 231 11.12 -20.03 17.11
CA PRO A 231 11.87 -18.99 17.80
C PRO A 231 11.01 -17.72 17.91
N ALA A 232 11.40 -16.83 18.82
CA ALA A 232 10.80 -15.50 18.90
C ALA A 232 11.11 -14.71 17.63
N ALA A 233 10.12 -14.00 17.09
CA ALA A 233 10.26 -13.20 15.89
C ALA A 233 10.23 -11.71 16.21
N GLN A 234 10.91 -10.91 15.39
CA GLN A 234 10.81 -9.45 15.48
C GLN A 234 9.69 -8.97 14.57
N PHE A 235 8.72 -8.27 15.16
CA PHE A 235 7.59 -7.67 14.46
C PHE A 235 7.74 -6.17 14.42
N ARG A 236 7.70 -5.60 13.21
CA ARG A 236 7.52 -4.17 13.01
C ARG A 236 6.04 -3.89 12.81
N ILE A 237 5.42 -3.29 13.81
CA ILE A 237 4.01 -2.90 13.80
C ILE A 237 3.92 -1.43 13.42
N ILE A 238 3.09 -1.15 12.43
CA ILE A 238 2.86 0.20 11.93
C ILE A 238 1.34 0.44 11.92
N ILE A 239 0.90 1.51 12.59
CA ILE A 239 -0.49 1.95 12.61
C ILE A 239 -0.55 3.31 11.95
N SER A 240 -1.13 3.35 10.75
CA SER A 240 -1.21 4.55 9.92
C SER A 240 -2.64 5.06 9.90
N PRO A 241 -2.96 6.14 10.63
CA PRO A 241 -4.27 6.78 10.53
C PRO A 241 -4.36 7.58 9.22
N MET A 242 -5.58 7.92 8.81
CA MET A 242 -5.86 8.88 7.73
C MET A 242 -5.42 8.48 6.30
N VAL A 243 -4.92 7.27 6.06
CA VAL A 243 -4.61 6.79 4.69
C VAL A 243 -5.84 6.85 3.78
N PHE A 244 -7.04 6.59 4.32
CA PHE A 244 -8.30 6.73 3.58
C PHE A 244 -8.50 8.12 2.96
N TRP A 245 -8.03 9.20 3.59
CA TRP A 245 -8.14 10.55 3.05
C TRP A 245 -7.29 10.78 1.80
N ILE A 246 -6.17 10.04 1.68
CA ILE A 246 -5.33 10.07 0.47
C ILE A 246 -6.12 9.47 -0.70
N TRP A 247 -6.81 8.35 -0.49
CA TRP A 247 -7.68 7.74 -1.49
C TRP A 247 -8.86 8.66 -1.84
N LEU A 248 -9.51 9.26 -0.84
CA LEU A 248 -10.59 10.21 -1.06
C LEU A 248 -10.13 11.40 -1.90
N GLY A 249 -8.99 12.01 -1.55
CA GLY A 249 -8.38 13.09 -2.32
C GLY A 249 -8.11 12.68 -3.77
N SER A 250 -7.50 11.51 -3.99
CA SER A 250 -7.23 10.98 -5.34
C SER A 250 -8.50 10.78 -6.17
N ILE A 251 -9.59 10.26 -5.57
CA ILE A 251 -10.88 10.10 -6.24
C ILE A 251 -11.46 11.47 -6.62
N ILE A 252 -11.40 12.46 -5.73
CA ILE A 252 -11.87 13.82 -5.99
C ILE A 252 -11.07 14.45 -7.14
N VAL A 253 -9.74 14.31 -7.14
CA VAL A 253 -8.87 14.77 -8.22
C VAL A 253 -9.25 14.12 -9.55
N PHE A 254 -9.44 12.80 -9.55
CA PHE A 254 -9.82 12.08 -10.76
C PHE A 254 -11.15 12.57 -11.33
N ILE A 255 -12.20 12.66 -10.50
CA ILE A 255 -13.51 13.15 -10.90
C ILE A 255 -13.44 14.60 -11.39
N GLY A 256 -12.74 15.47 -10.65
CA GLY A 256 -12.53 16.87 -11.04
C GLY A 256 -11.80 17.01 -12.37
N GLY A 257 -10.79 16.17 -12.61
CA GLY A 257 -10.02 16.13 -13.84
C GLY A 257 -10.87 15.68 -15.03
N VAL A 258 -11.67 14.62 -14.87
CA VAL A 258 -12.62 14.17 -15.90
C VAL A 258 -13.62 15.27 -16.22
N ILE A 259 -14.15 15.96 -15.21
CA ILE A 259 -15.08 17.09 -15.43
C ILE A 259 -14.38 18.23 -16.17
N ALA A 260 -13.18 18.63 -15.73
CA ALA A 260 -12.44 19.75 -16.31
C ALA A 260 -12.03 19.50 -17.77
N ALA A 261 -11.64 18.27 -18.09
CA ALA A 261 -11.25 17.86 -19.43
C ALA A 261 -12.45 17.69 -20.38
N TRP A 262 -13.67 17.54 -19.85
CA TRP A 262 -14.85 17.32 -20.68
C TRP A 262 -15.23 18.58 -21.46
N PRO A 263 -15.43 18.50 -22.79
CA PRO A 263 -15.75 19.67 -23.61
C PRO A 263 -17.00 20.40 -23.09
N SER A 264 -16.91 21.72 -22.91
CA SER A 264 -18.06 22.55 -22.59
C SER A 264 -18.87 22.84 -23.85
N VAL A 265 -20.19 22.93 -23.71
CA VAL A 265 -21.11 23.18 -24.84
C VAL A 265 -20.79 24.51 -25.56
N GLY A 266 -20.24 25.49 -24.83
CA GLY A 266 -19.75 26.75 -25.39
C GLY A 266 -18.52 26.57 -26.30
N ALA A 267 -17.50 25.85 -25.82
CA ALA A 267 -16.27 25.63 -26.59
C ALA A 267 -16.51 24.85 -27.90
N VAL A 268 -17.50 23.95 -27.92
CA VAL A 268 -17.90 23.25 -29.16
C VAL A 268 -18.57 24.21 -30.15
N ARG A 269 -19.48 25.08 -29.68
CA ARG A 269 -20.15 26.09 -30.52
C ARG A 269 -19.16 27.10 -31.10
N ASP A 270 -18.20 27.56 -30.30
CA ASP A 270 -17.20 28.54 -30.75
C ASP A 270 -16.26 27.94 -31.79
N ARG A 271 -15.84 26.67 -31.64
CA ARG A 271 -15.06 25.94 -32.66
C ARG A 271 -15.82 25.77 -33.96
N VAL A 272 -17.11 25.49 -33.91
CA VAL A 272 -17.96 25.35 -35.11
C VAL A 272 -18.12 26.69 -35.82
N ARG A 273 -18.39 27.77 -35.08
CA ARG A 273 -18.48 29.14 -35.63
C ARG A 273 -17.17 29.61 -36.24
N ALA A 274 -16.03 29.38 -35.57
CA ALA A 274 -14.72 29.72 -36.10
C ALA A 274 -14.40 28.96 -37.40
N ARG A 275 -14.77 27.67 -37.49
CA ARG A 275 -14.64 26.88 -38.72
C ARG A 275 -15.55 27.38 -39.85
N GLN A 276 -16.77 27.79 -39.54
CA GLN A 276 -17.68 28.38 -40.53
C GLN A 276 -17.15 29.73 -41.04
N ALA A 277 -16.72 30.62 -40.13
CA ALA A 277 -16.13 31.91 -40.51
C ALA A 277 -14.87 31.74 -41.38
N ALA A 278 -14.01 30.78 -41.06
CA ALA A 278 -12.83 30.46 -41.86
C ALA A 278 -13.18 29.90 -43.26
N ARG A 279 -14.26 29.13 -43.39
CA ARG A 279 -14.76 28.68 -44.70
C ARG A 279 -15.29 29.84 -45.53
N VAL A 280 -16.15 30.67 -44.94
CA VAL A 280 -16.72 31.85 -45.63
C VAL A 280 -15.61 32.81 -46.09
N ALA A 281 -14.60 33.07 -45.25
CA ALA A 281 -13.45 33.89 -45.63
C ALA A 281 -12.64 33.28 -46.81
N LYS A 282 -12.52 31.95 -46.85
CA LYS A 282 -11.83 31.24 -47.94
C LYS A 282 -12.61 31.29 -49.25
N ASP A 283 -13.94 31.21 -49.19
CA ASP A 283 -14.80 31.24 -50.37
C ASP A 283 -14.89 32.67 -50.94
N LEU A 284 -14.94 33.70 -50.08
CA LEU A 284 -14.89 35.11 -50.50
C LEU A 284 -13.53 35.53 -51.07
N GLY A 285 -12.43 34.91 -50.66
CA GLY A 285 -11.10 35.16 -51.23
C GLY A 285 -10.84 34.44 -52.56
N ARG A 286 -11.79 33.64 -53.05
CA ARG A 286 -11.71 32.90 -54.32
C ARG A 286 -12.66 33.42 -55.40
N ALA A 287 -13.55 34.35 -55.05
CA ALA A 287 -14.45 35.06 -55.94
C ALA A 287 -13.85 36.41 -56.33
#